data_AF-A0A0Q9IYB5-F1
#
_entry.id   AF-A0A0Q9IYB5-F1
#
_cell.length_a   1.000
_cell.length_b   1.000
_cell.length_c   1.000
_cell.angle_alpha   90.00
_cell.angle_beta   90.00
_cell.angle_gamma   90.00
#
_symmetry.space_group_name_H-M   'P 1'
#
loop_
_entity.id
_entity.type
_entity.pdbx_description
1 polymer ?
#
loop_
_entity_poly.entity_id
_entity_poly.type
_entity_poly.pdbx_seq_one_letter_code
_entity_poly.pdbx_strand_id
1 'polypeptide(L)'
;MNRRPLRFVALAYTAVVLWVTVGPAPWRTTGNQLVGGILNPDAWTAPVTWTTGYLSEMAFNVALFIPVGLLAALLIPRRRWPLALLAGFAFTTLIELVQVPEPDRISDPRDLVMNTSGAVLGVVLVLAARLVRRSVAVAAVMPIDAADAAAVRREPPFTGHDDALVGAHASGAHDPVATGAADRAA
;
A
#
# COMPACT_ATOMS: atom_id res chain seq x y z
N MET A 1 3.18 22.18 1.06
CA MET A 1 2.55 22.11 -0.28
C MET A 1 1.13 22.65 -0.20
N ASN A 2 0.83 23.71 -0.94
CA ASN A 2 -0.53 24.21 -1.10
C ASN A 2 -1.33 23.14 -1.87
N ARG A 3 -2.31 22.50 -1.22
CA ARG A 3 -3.16 21.48 -1.87
C ARG A 3 -4.29 22.09 -2.72
N ARG A 4 -4.41 23.41 -2.74
CA ARG A 4 -5.43 24.16 -3.50
C ARG A 4 -5.49 23.78 -4.99
N PRO A 5 -4.38 23.80 -5.76
CA PRO A 5 -4.43 23.40 -7.18
C PRO A 5 -4.90 21.96 -7.38
N LEU A 6 -4.47 21.03 -6.51
CA LEU A 6 -4.90 19.64 -6.57
C LEU A 6 -6.42 19.48 -6.37
N ARG A 7 -7.03 20.31 -5.53
CA ARG A 7 -8.50 20.32 -5.35
C ARG A 7 -9.21 20.79 -6.61
N PHE A 8 -8.70 21.81 -7.29
CA PHE A 8 -9.27 22.26 -8.57
C PHE A 8 -9.14 21.20 -9.66
N VAL A 9 -7.98 20.55 -9.77
CA VAL A 9 -7.78 19.42 -10.68
C VAL A 9 -8.76 18.29 -10.36
N ALA A 10 -8.94 17.96 -9.08
CA ALA A 10 -9.89 16.94 -8.68
C ALA A 10 -11.33 17.30 -9.02
N LEU A 11 -11.76 18.54 -8.75
CA LEU A 11 -13.11 19.00 -9.10
C LEU A 11 -13.33 18.99 -10.61
N ALA A 12 -12.37 19.48 -11.39
CA ALA A 12 -12.46 19.47 -12.85
C ALA A 12 -12.51 18.04 -13.39
N TYR A 13 -11.69 17.14 -12.85
CA TYR A 13 -11.69 15.73 -13.27
C TYR A 13 -12.97 15.01 -12.85
N THR A 14 -13.48 15.26 -11.64
CA THR A 14 -14.78 14.75 -11.21
C THR A 14 -15.90 15.21 -12.15
N ALA A 15 -15.90 16.47 -12.59
CA ALA A 15 -16.87 16.96 -13.56
C ALA A 15 -16.76 16.24 -14.91
N VAL A 16 -15.53 15.98 -15.39
CA VAL A 16 -15.31 15.18 -16.61
C VAL A 16 -15.85 13.76 -16.43
N VAL A 17 -15.53 13.08 -15.34
CA VAL A 17 -16.02 11.71 -15.08
C VAL A 17 -17.54 11.70 -15.05
N LEU A 18 -18.17 12.59 -14.28
CA LEU A 18 -19.63 12.68 -14.22
C LEU A 18 -20.25 13.01 -15.58
N TRP A 19 -19.62 13.85 -16.39
CA TRP A 19 -20.09 14.13 -17.74
C TRP A 19 -19.98 12.91 -18.67
N VAL A 20 -18.91 12.13 -18.53
CA VAL A 20 -18.72 10.89 -19.31
C VAL A 20 -19.69 9.78 -18.88
N THR A 21 -19.89 9.59 -17.57
CA THR A 21 -20.66 8.45 -17.03
C THR A 21 -22.15 8.74 -16.88
N VAL A 22 -22.50 9.95 -16.44
CA VAL A 22 -23.90 10.37 -16.19
C VAL A 22 -24.39 11.35 -17.25
N GLY A 23 -23.52 12.23 -17.74
CA GLY A 23 -23.85 13.26 -18.73
C GLY A 23 -24.33 12.69 -20.07
N PRO A 24 -24.78 13.52 -21.02
CA PRO A 24 -25.54 13.11 -22.21
C PRO A 24 -24.71 12.39 -23.30
N ALA A 25 -23.61 11.72 -22.93
CA ALA A 25 -22.65 11.11 -23.86
C ALA A 25 -23.36 10.24 -24.92
N PRO A 26 -23.02 10.39 -26.22
CA PRO A 26 -23.75 9.84 -27.37
C PRO A 26 -23.63 8.32 -27.54
N TRP A 27 -22.75 7.66 -26.78
CA TRP A 27 -22.49 6.22 -26.85
C TRP A 27 -23.47 5.42 -25.97
N ARG A 28 -24.77 5.63 -26.20
CA ARG A 28 -25.83 4.83 -25.55
C ARG A 28 -25.83 3.43 -26.15
N THR A 29 -25.35 2.45 -25.40
CA THR A 29 -25.47 1.05 -25.78
C THR A 29 -26.58 0.40 -24.96
N THR A 30 -27.64 -0.01 -25.65
CA THR A 30 -28.60 -0.97 -25.10
C THR A 30 -27.83 -2.28 -24.85
N GLY A 31 -27.52 -2.58 -23.59
CA GLY A 31 -26.75 -3.76 -23.19
C GLY A 31 -27.62 -4.97 -22.84
N ASN A 32 -26.98 -6.11 -22.62
CA ASN A 32 -27.63 -7.34 -22.11
C ASN A 32 -27.81 -7.32 -20.58
N GLN A 33 -28.05 -6.15 -20.02
CA GLN A 33 -28.00 -5.90 -18.58
C GLN A 33 -29.36 -6.17 -17.93
N LEU A 34 -29.34 -6.61 -16.67
CA LEU A 34 -30.55 -6.95 -15.92
C LEU A 34 -31.17 -5.72 -15.25
N VAL A 35 -32.51 -5.69 -15.22
CA VAL A 35 -33.27 -4.62 -14.56
C VAL A 35 -32.87 -4.53 -13.10
N GLY A 36 -32.70 -3.30 -12.60
CA GLY A 36 -32.29 -3.02 -11.23
C GLY A 36 -30.77 -2.98 -11.01
N GLY A 37 -29.97 -3.37 -12.01
CA GLY A 37 -28.51 -3.19 -12.01
C GLY A 37 -27.83 -3.70 -10.75
N ILE A 38 -27.01 -2.85 -10.11
CA ILE A 38 -26.29 -3.23 -8.88
C ILE A 38 -27.20 -3.56 -7.68
N LEU A 39 -28.47 -3.13 -7.70
CA LEU A 39 -29.45 -3.46 -6.65
C LEU A 39 -30.14 -4.80 -6.90
N ASN A 40 -29.98 -5.41 -8.08
CA ASN A 40 -30.51 -6.72 -8.40
C ASN A 40 -29.48 -7.82 -8.05
N PRO A 41 -29.75 -8.68 -7.04
CA PRO A 41 -28.83 -9.76 -6.67
C PRO A 41 -28.49 -10.72 -7.82
N ASP A 42 -29.44 -10.97 -8.73
CA ASP A 42 -29.23 -11.85 -9.87
C ASP A 42 -28.23 -11.26 -10.86
N ALA A 43 -28.15 -9.93 -10.97
CA ALA A 43 -27.19 -9.25 -11.84
C ALA A 43 -25.73 -9.57 -11.47
N TRP A 44 -25.45 -9.84 -10.20
CA TRP A 44 -24.12 -10.15 -9.71
C TRP A 44 -23.65 -11.55 -10.07
N THR A 45 -24.57 -12.50 -10.26
CA THR A 45 -24.25 -13.91 -10.51
C THR A 45 -24.59 -14.36 -11.93
N ALA A 46 -25.38 -13.56 -12.66
CA ALA A 46 -25.78 -13.88 -14.02
C ALA A 46 -24.56 -13.97 -14.97
N PRO A 47 -24.41 -15.05 -15.75
CA PRO A 47 -23.31 -15.20 -16.70
C PRO A 47 -23.25 -14.07 -17.73
N VAL A 48 -24.41 -13.53 -18.13
CA VAL A 48 -24.51 -12.47 -19.13
C VAL A 48 -23.77 -11.19 -18.71
N THR A 49 -23.79 -10.84 -17.42
CA THR A 49 -23.07 -9.69 -16.84
C THR A 49 -21.57 -9.78 -17.08
N TRP A 50 -21.01 -10.99 -16.92
CA TRP A 50 -19.57 -11.20 -16.89
C TRP A 50 -18.97 -11.71 -18.20
N THR A 51 -19.81 -12.22 -19.12
CA THR A 51 -19.34 -12.83 -20.38
C THR A 51 -19.65 -11.99 -21.62
N THR A 52 -20.50 -10.97 -21.50
CA THR A 52 -20.84 -10.06 -22.62
C THR A 52 -20.13 -8.71 -22.47
N GLY A 53 -20.23 -7.84 -23.47
CA GLY A 53 -19.59 -6.51 -23.48
C GLY A 53 -18.22 -6.50 -24.17
N TYR A 54 -17.73 -5.30 -24.50
CA TYR A 54 -16.47 -5.14 -25.21
C TYR A 54 -15.32 -4.91 -24.23
N LEU A 55 -14.18 -5.59 -24.46
CA LEU A 55 -12.97 -5.39 -23.67
C LEU A 55 -12.52 -3.92 -23.66
N SER A 56 -12.75 -3.19 -24.76
CA SER A 56 -12.45 -1.75 -24.85
C SER A 56 -13.27 -0.91 -23.87
N GLU A 57 -14.54 -1.25 -23.63
CA GLU A 57 -15.40 -0.55 -22.66
C GLU A 57 -14.89 -0.80 -21.24
N MET A 58 -14.58 -2.07 -20.92
CA MET A 58 -14.02 -2.44 -19.61
C MET A 58 -12.67 -1.73 -19.36
N ALA A 59 -11.78 -1.72 -20.35
CA ALA A 59 -10.50 -1.05 -20.26
C ALA A 59 -10.64 0.48 -20.13
N PHE A 60 -11.60 1.07 -20.84
CA PHE A 60 -11.90 2.49 -20.74
C PHE A 60 -12.40 2.86 -19.34
N ASN A 61 -13.31 2.06 -18.77
CA ASN A 61 -13.81 2.23 -17.40
C ASN A 61 -12.67 2.18 -16.37
N VAL A 62 -11.79 1.18 -16.46
CA VAL A 62 -10.58 1.11 -15.61
C VAL A 62 -9.70 2.35 -15.79
N ALA A 63 -9.39 2.73 -17.02
CA ALA A 63 -8.51 3.86 -17.32
C ALA A 63 -9.08 5.19 -16.82
N LEU A 64 -10.39 5.41 -16.97
CA LEU A 64 -11.10 6.60 -16.51
C LEU A 64 -11.02 6.77 -14.99
N PHE A 65 -10.98 5.68 -14.23
CA PHE A 65 -10.96 5.72 -12.77
C PHE A 65 -9.56 5.68 -12.14
N ILE A 66 -8.50 5.35 -12.88
CA ILE A 66 -7.11 5.47 -12.38
C ILE A 66 -6.81 6.88 -11.85
N PRO A 67 -7.11 7.98 -12.58
CA PRO A 67 -6.85 9.32 -12.05
C PRO A 67 -7.72 9.66 -10.84
N VAL A 68 -8.94 9.11 -10.72
CA VAL A 68 -9.79 9.30 -9.53
C VAL A 68 -9.08 8.76 -8.29
N GLY A 69 -8.58 7.52 -8.36
CA GLY A 69 -7.84 6.89 -7.27
C GLY A 69 -6.55 7.63 -6.91
N LEU A 70 -5.83 8.09 -7.94
CA LEU A 70 -4.61 8.88 -7.78
C LEU A 70 -4.89 10.19 -7.04
N LEU A 71 -5.90 10.95 -7.50
CA LEU A 71 -6.29 12.22 -6.89
C LEU A 71 -6.81 12.03 -5.46
N ALA A 72 -7.60 11.00 -5.20
CA ALA A 72 -8.07 10.65 -3.85
C ALA A 72 -6.87 10.36 -2.92
N ALA A 73 -5.93 9.52 -3.34
CA ALA A 73 -4.75 9.19 -2.54
C ALA A 73 -3.81 10.38 -2.31
N LEU A 74 -3.75 11.34 -3.24
CA LEU A 74 -2.97 12.58 -3.09
C LEU A 74 -3.66 13.61 -2.18
N LEU A 75 -5.00 13.73 -2.24
CA LEU A 75 -5.78 14.65 -1.42
C LEU A 75 -5.89 14.19 0.03
N ILE A 76 -6.07 12.88 0.23
CA ILE A 76 -6.23 12.28 1.56
C ILE A 76 -4.87 12.18 2.26
N PRO A 77 -4.80 12.49 3.58
CA PRO A 77 -3.57 12.33 4.35
C PRO A 77 -2.98 10.92 4.22
N ARG A 78 -1.66 10.82 4.04
CA ARG A 78 -0.96 9.54 3.78
C ARG A 78 -1.28 8.43 4.78
N ARG A 79 -1.47 8.76 6.06
CA ARG A 79 -1.81 7.79 7.13
C ARG A 79 -3.22 7.21 6.99
N ARG A 80 -4.12 7.87 6.24
CA ARG A 80 -5.51 7.47 6.03
C ARG A 80 -5.75 6.97 4.60
N TRP A 81 -4.73 6.39 3.96
CA TRP A 81 -4.84 5.89 2.59
C TRP A 81 -6.00 4.89 2.36
N PRO A 82 -6.49 4.09 3.34
CA PRO A 82 -7.67 3.26 3.10
C PRO A 82 -8.93 4.08 2.80
N LEU A 83 -9.01 5.32 3.31
CA LEU A 83 -10.11 6.23 2.96
C LEU A 83 -10.09 6.62 1.47
N ALA A 84 -8.94 6.53 0.79
CA ALA A 84 -8.87 6.77 -0.64
C ALA A 84 -9.49 5.62 -1.45
N LEU A 85 -9.33 4.38 -0.99
CA LEU A 85 -10.03 3.23 -1.57
C LEU A 85 -11.54 3.35 -1.34
N LEU A 86 -11.94 3.66 -0.11
CA LEU A 86 -13.36 3.85 0.23
C LEU A 86 -13.98 5.00 -0.57
N ALA A 87 -13.28 6.12 -0.73
CA ALA A 87 -13.76 7.24 -1.52
C ALA A 87 -13.92 6.88 -3.00
N GLY A 88 -12.97 6.13 -3.57
CA GLY A 88 -13.05 5.62 -4.93
C GLY A 88 -14.26 4.70 -5.12
N PHE A 89 -14.37 3.67 -4.28
CA PHE A 89 -15.50 2.74 -4.30
C PHE A 89 -16.84 3.47 -4.13
N ALA A 90 -16.98 4.31 -3.09
CA ALA A 90 -18.21 5.06 -2.84
C ALA A 90 -18.59 5.96 -4.02
N PHE A 91 -17.62 6.62 -4.66
CA PHE A 91 -17.88 7.44 -5.83
C PHE A 91 -18.39 6.61 -7.02
N THR A 92 -17.79 5.45 -7.27
CA THR A 92 -18.24 4.53 -8.33
C THR A 92 -19.64 3.98 -8.05
N THR A 93 -19.93 3.59 -6.81
CA THR A 93 -21.26 3.12 -6.39
C THR A 93 -22.31 4.21 -6.53
N LEU A 94 -21.97 5.46 -6.18
CA LEU A 94 -22.91 6.58 -6.33
C LEU A 94 -23.27 6.83 -7.81
N ILE A 95 -22.32 6.67 -8.73
CA ILE A 95 -22.59 6.78 -10.18
C ILE A 95 -23.60 5.72 -10.61
N GLU A 96 -23.36 4.46 -10.26
CA GLU A 96 -24.25 3.33 -10.56
C GLU A 96 -25.65 3.53 -9.97
N LEU A 97 -25.74 3.96 -8.70
CA LEU A 97 -27.02 4.23 -8.03
C LEU A 97 -27.81 5.35 -8.72
N VAL A 98 -27.14 6.38 -9.22
CA VAL A 98 -27.78 7.48 -9.97
C VAL A 98 -28.32 6.98 -11.31
N GLN A 99 -27.73 5.93 -11.89
CA GLN A 99 -28.17 5.36 -13.17
C GLN A 99 -29.34 4.36 -13.02
N VAL A 100 -29.53 3.73 -11.84
CA VAL A 100 -30.63 2.77 -11.60
C VAL A 100 -32.03 3.29 -12.01
N PRO A 101 -32.46 4.52 -11.65
CA PRO A 101 -33.80 5.01 -12.01
C PRO A 101 -33.89 5.59 -13.43
N GLU A 102 -32.78 5.75 -14.13
CA GLU A 102 -32.72 6.44 -15.41
C GLU A 102 -33.04 5.45 -16.55
N PRO A 103 -34.14 5.60 -17.31
CA PRO A 103 -34.55 4.61 -18.31
C PRO A 103 -33.55 4.41 -19.45
N ASP A 104 -32.79 5.45 -19.76
CA ASP A 104 -31.79 5.47 -20.85
C ASP A 104 -30.36 5.16 -20.35
N ARG A 105 -30.20 4.90 -19.05
CA ARG A 105 -28.94 4.46 -18.45
C ARG A 105 -29.15 3.12 -17.80
N ILE A 106 -28.10 2.32 -17.77
CA ILE A 106 -28.20 1.02 -17.15
C ILE A 106 -27.03 0.88 -16.19
N SER A 107 -27.37 0.58 -14.95
CA SER A 107 -26.39 0.24 -13.92
C SER A 107 -25.96 -1.21 -14.09
N ASP A 108 -24.66 -1.47 -14.03
CA ASP A 108 -24.06 -2.78 -14.29
C ASP A 108 -23.05 -3.14 -13.18
N PRO A 109 -23.22 -4.28 -12.48
CA PRO A 109 -22.21 -4.78 -11.55
C PRO A 109 -20.81 -4.89 -12.16
N ARG A 110 -20.70 -5.20 -13.45
CA ARG A 110 -19.40 -5.23 -14.13
C ARG A 110 -18.75 -3.85 -14.17
N ASP A 111 -19.51 -2.82 -14.50
CA ASP A 111 -18.99 -1.45 -14.60
C ASP A 111 -18.55 -0.94 -13.23
N LEU A 112 -19.32 -1.24 -12.18
CA LEU A 112 -18.92 -0.99 -10.79
C LEU A 112 -17.55 -1.62 -10.46
N VAL A 113 -17.33 -2.88 -10.86
CA VAL A 113 -16.07 -3.60 -10.63
C VAL A 113 -14.92 -2.99 -11.43
N MET A 114 -15.13 -2.68 -12.72
CA MET A 114 -14.10 -2.10 -13.58
C MET A 114 -13.67 -0.70 -13.09
N ASN A 115 -14.65 0.13 -12.76
CA ASN A 115 -14.42 1.47 -12.22
C ASN A 115 -13.69 1.41 -10.87
N THR A 116 -14.14 0.53 -9.96
CA THR A 116 -13.47 0.31 -8.67
C THR A 116 -12.04 -0.17 -8.84
N SER A 117 -11.79 -1.09 -9.78
CA SER A 117 -10.44 -1.60 -10.08
C SER A 117 -9.51 -0.49 -10.55
N GLY A 118 -9.99 0.40 -11.43
CA GLY A 118 -9.26 1.60 -11.83
C GLY A 118 -8.90 2.50 -10.66
N ALA A 119 -9.87 2.79 -9.78
CA ALA A 119 -9.63 3.60 -8.59
C ALA A 119 -8.61 2.95 -7.63
N VAL A 120 -8.69 1.63 -7.41
CA VAL A 120 -7.71 0.88 -6.62
C VAL A 120 -6.30 1.01 -7.22
N LEU A 121 -6.16 0.81 -8.54
CA LEU A 121 -4.88 0.95 -9.23
C LEU A 121 -4.30 2.35 -9.05
N GLY A 122 -5.11 3.40 -9.19
CA GLY A 122 -4.69 4.78 -8.94
C GLY A 122 -4.14 5.00 -7.52
N VAL A 123 -4.81 4.44 -6.51
CA VAL A 123 -4.34 4.52 -5.11
C VAL A 123 -3.03 3.76 -4.94
N VAL A 124 -2.93 2.53 -5.47
CA VAL A 124 -1.74 1.69 -5.39
C VAL A 124 -0.53 2.38 -6.03
N LEU A 125 -0.69 3.01 -7.19
CA LEU A 125 0.37 3.77 -7.86
C LEU A 125 0.94 4.88 -6.97
N VAL A 126 0.07 5.63 -6.28
CA VAL A 126 0.50 6.67 -5.34
C VAL A 126 1.26 6.08 -4.15
N LEU A 127 0.80 4.95 -3.62
CA LEU A 127 1.47 4.25 -2.51
C LEU A 127 2.83 3.69 -2.90
N ALA A 128 2.93 3.09 -4.09
CA ALA A 128 4.19 2.58 -4.65
C ALA A 128 5.21 3.71 -4.83
N ALA A 129 4.83 4.82 -5.47
CA ALA A 129 5.69 5.98 -5.65
C ALA A 129 6.17 6.56 -4.30
N ARG A 130 5.27 6.57 -3.31
CA ARG A 130 5.52 6.99 -1.94
C ARG A 130 6.45 6.06 -1.16
N LEU A 131 6.51 4.78 -1.52
CA LEU A 131 7.42 3.78 -0.95
C LEU A 131 8.81 3.94 -1.57
N VAL A 132 8.90 3.97 -2.91
CA VAL A 132 10.16 4.16 -3.65
C VAL A 132 10.88 5.43 -3.17
N ARG A 133 10.17 6.57 -3.08
CA ARG A 133 10.76 7.82 -2.56
C ARG A 133 11.30 7.71 -1.14
N ARG A 134 10.65 6.93 -0.28
CA ARG A 134 11.13 6.69 1.09
C ARG A 134 12.40 5.84 1.08
N SER A 135 12.42 4.77 0.29
CA SER A 135 13.58 3.89 0.17
C SER A 135 14.81 4.64 -0.34
N VAL A 136 14.64 5.48 -1.38
CA VAL A 136 15.72 6.33 -1.91
C VAL A 136 16.23 7.33 -0.86
N ALA A 137 15.32 7.97 -0.11
CA ALA A 137 15.72 8.91 0.94
C ALA A 137 16.47 8.22 2.09
N VAL A 138 16.07 7.01 2.49
CA VAL A 138 16.78 6.21 3.51
C VAL A 138 18.17 5.80 3.02
N ALA A 139 18.28 5.33 1.77
CA ALA A 139 19.57 4.95 1.19
C ALA A 139 20.54 6.14 1.06
N ALA A 140 20.03 7.35 0.78
CA ALA A 140 20.86 8.55 0.71
C ALA A 140 21.36 9.04 2.08
N VAL A 141 20.65 8.72 3.16
CA VAL A 141 20.98 9.14 4.53
C VAL A 141 21.83 8.11 5.26
N MET A 142 21.75 6.82 4.89
CA MET A 142 22.60 5.76 5.45
C MET A 142 23.96 5.78 4.74
N PRO A 143 25.03 6.34 5.33
CA PRO A 143 26.36 6.18 4.78
C PRO A 143 26.73 4.73 5.08
N ILE A 144 26.73 3.86 4.08
CA ILE A 144 27.61 2.70 4.15
C ILE A 144 28.98 3.28 3.85
N ASP A 145 29.63 3.83 4.88
CA ASP A 145 30.99 4.30 4.70
C ASP A 145 31.83 3.06 4.37
N ALA A 146 32.55 3.10 3.26
CA ALA A 146 33.51 2.05 2.92
C ALA A 146 34.53 1.88 4.07
N ALA A 147 34.69 2.92 4.90
CA ALA A 147 35.42 2.90 6.16
C ALA A 147 34.85 1.91 7.20
N ASP A 148 33.54 1.85 7.41
CA ASP A 148 32.91 0.92 8.38
C ASP A 148 33.01 -0.54 7.88
N ALA A 149 32.85 -0.76 6.58
CA ALA A 149 33.04 -2.06 5.94
C ALA A 149 34.52 -2.50 5.86
N ALA A 150 35.46 -1.56 6.03
CA ALA A 150 36.90 -1.82 6.15
C ALA A 150 37.34 -2.01 7.61
N ALA A 151 36.70 -1.32 8.57
CA ALA A 151 36.97 -1.44 10.00
C ALA A 151 36.57 -2.83 10.53
N VAL A 152 35.39 -3.33 10.16
CA VAL A 152 34.94 -4.70 10.49
C VAL A 152 35.87 -5.78 9.89
N ARG A 153 36.57 -5.46 8.80
CA ARG A 153 37.50 -6.37 8.13
C ARG A 153 38.92 -6.33 8.71
N ARG A 154 39.22 -5.35 9.57
CA ARG A 154 40.54 -5.16 10.19
C ARG A 154 40.62 -5.68 11.62
N GLU A 155 39.52 -6.12 12.23
CA GLU A 155 39.63 -6.84 13.51
C GLU A 155 40.39 -8.16 13.26
N PRO A 156 41.60 -8.33 13.81
CA PRO A 156 42.31 -9.59 13.68
C PRO A 156 41.51 -10.68 14.40
N PRO A 157 41.61 -11.96 13.98
CA PRO A 157 41.05 -13.06 14.74
C PRO A 157 41.60 -12.97 16.16
N PHE A 158 40.73 -13.08 17.16
CA PHE A 158 41.11 -13.08 18.58
C PHE A 158 42.18 -14.14 18.81
N THR A 159 43.46 -13.75 18.79
CA THR A 159 44.57 -14.61 19.16
C THR A 159 44.61 -14.61 20.68
N GLY A 160 43.79 -15.47 21.28
CA GLY A 160 44.02 -15.87 22.65
C GLY A 160 45.33 -16.67 22.67
N HIS A 161 46.35 -16.14 23.33
CA HIS A 161 47.43 -16.90 23.95
C HIS A 161 48.14 -15.99 24.94
N ASP A 162 48.24 -16.47 26.18
CA ASP A 162 49.49 -16.41 26.95
C ASP A 162 49.35 -17.45 28.08
N ASP A 163 49.57 -18.71 27.69
CA ASP A 163 50.22 -19.66 28.58
C ASP A 163 51.73 -19.36 28.59
N ALA A 164 52.33 -19.52 29.77
CA ALA A 164 53.76 -19.59 30.06
C ALA A 164 54.51 -18.28 30.40
N LEU A 165 54.45 -17.91 31.68
CA LEU A 165 55.63 -17.47 32.42
C LEU A 165 55.94 -18.48 33.53
N VAL A 166 56.93 -19.32 33.26
CA VAL A 166 57.55 -20.23 34.23
C VAL A 166 58.72 -19.51 34.94
N GLY A 167 58.61 -19.39 36.26
CA GLY A 167 59.67 -19.68 37.25
C GLY A 167 60.84 -18.71 37.44
N ALA A 168 60.88 -18.05 38.61
CA ALA A 168 61.88 -18.28 39.68
C ALA A 168 61.92 -17.12 40.69
N HIS A 169 61.63 -17.38 41.97
CA HIS A 169 62.52 -17.15 43.11
C HIS A 169 61.80 -17.47 44.44
N ALA A 170 62.38 -18.39 45.19
CA ALA A 170 61.94 -18.86 46.50
C ALA A 170 62.42 -17.95 47.64
N SER A 171 61.64 -17.83 48.72
CA SER A 171 62.07 -17.99 50.14
C SER A 171 61.04 -17.37 51.10
N GLY A 172 60.73 -18.07 52.20
CA GLY A 172 60.20 -17.44 53.41
C GLY A 172 58.99 -18.14 54.02
N ALA A 173 59.25 -18.97 55.02
CA ALA A 173 58.30 -19.70 55.84
C ALA A 173 57.33 -18.81 56.64
N HIS A 174 56.09 -19.28 56.84
CA HIS A 174 55.50 -19.49 58.18
C HIS A 174 54.16 -20.26 58.06
N ASP A 175 54.00 -21.19 58.99
CA ASP A 175 52.98 -22.24 59.11
C ASP A 175 51.80 -21.76 60.02
N PRO A 176 50.80 -22.59 60.41
CA PRO A 176 49.41 -22.55 59.94
C PRO A 176 48.38 -22.17 61.04
N VAL A 177 47.10 -22.60 60.92
CA VAL A 177 45.93 -22.57 61.87
C VAL A 177 44.81 -21.60 61.38
N ALA A 178 43.50 -21.90 61.31
CA ALA A 178 42.63 -22.95 61.86
C ALA A 178 41.36 -23.18 60.98
N THR A 179 40.95 -24.45 60.94
CA THR A 179 39.59 -25.04 61.05
C THR A 179 38.34 -24.14 61.15
N GLY A 180 37.28 -24.54 60.44
CA GLY A 180 35.88 -24.20 60.73
C GLY A 180 34.86 -24.77 59.73
N ALA A 181 34.43 -26.01 59.96
CA ALA A 181 33.29 -26.65 59.28
C ALA A 181 31.96 -26.34 60.00
N ALA A 182 30.85 -26.28 59.24
CA ALA A 182 29.46 -26.67 59.58
C ALA A 182 28.50 -25.91 58.64
N ASP A 183 27.70 -26.52 57.76
CA ASP A 183 26.58 -27.47 57.94
C ASP A 183 25.22 -26.79 58.19
N ARG A 184 24.19 -27.27 57.45
CA ARG A 184 22.71 -27.15 57.58
C ARG A 184 22.03 -25.87 57.06
N ALA A 185 21.18 -25.96 56.03
CA ALA A 185 19.83 -26.56 55.94
C ALA A 185 18.73 -25.66 56.55
N ALA A 186 17.89 -25.13 55.65
CA ALA A 186 16.45 -24.94 55.79
C ALA A 186 15.88 -24.63 54.40
#